data_AF-T0RGC9-F1
#
_entry.id   AF-T0RGC9-F1
#
_cell.length_a   1.000
_cell.length_b   1.000
_cell.length_c   1.000
_cell.angle_alpha   90.00
_cell.angle_beta   90.00
_cell.angle_gamma   90.00
#
_symmetry.space_group_name_H-M   'P 1'
#
loop_
_entity.id
_entity.type
_entity.pdbx_description
1 polymer ?
#
loop_
_entity_poly.entity_id
_entity_poly.type
_entity_poly.pdbx_seq_one_letter_code
_entity_poly.pdbx_strand_id
1 'polypeptide(L)'
;MPESSLTLAERRRLRKCESTQRWRSKKKDNVAALHATVAALEDRVAELRLERAGDIHALRFDALLETKNKLLQYNRALREAINRRSALPRTIARCMAACRLDDTRIFHDDFFVLGQLQAAMRLVAAHVPLAFASPTAETILVQRSGWALHGVCHDGRLVTRCEKAIYVPSTDESVQAIGARFWAMRNREDMYLQLCANATSFQVLRELRDGLSVAQTVPKSVMAPRFLIQSLVHVRDGFDHTLIFLSPDLSRMTAAVELQYRLQNGCLVAQVHAVQQNANKDIDIDAASALHLLTYVASELSEMERLIRPVA
;
A
#
# COMPACT_ATOMS: atom_id res chain seq x y z
N MET A 1 28.36 29.73 -60.71
CA MET A 1 27.78 28.69 -59.84
C MET A 1 28.69 28.54 -58.64
N PRO A 2 28.37 29.12 -57.47
CA PRO A 2 29.28 29.12 -56.34
C PRO A 2 29.19 27.77 -55.63
N GLU A 3 30.30 27.03 -55.61
CA GLU A 3 30.48 25.88 -54.74
C GLU A 3 30.47 26.38 -53.28
N SER A 4 29.39 26.09 -52.56
CA SER A 4 29.31 26.36 -51.12
C SER A 4 30.25 25.41 -50.39
N SER A 5 31.52 25.83 -50.25
CA SER A 5 32.51 25.09 -49.50
C SER A 5 32.09 25.05 -48.03
N LEU A 6 31.55 23.90 -47.58
CA LEU A 6 31.23 23.64 -46.18
C LEU A 6 32.39 24.07 -45.29
N THR A 7 32.07 24.84 -44.26
CA THR A 7 33.04 25.32 -43.27
C THR A 7 33.71 24.13 -42.57
N LEU A 8 34.92 24.33 -42.04
CA LEU A 8 35.67 23.28 -41.34
C LEU A 8 34.85 22.64 -40.19
N ALA A 9 34.02 23.44 -39.51
CA ALA A 9 33.14 22.99 -38.44
C ALA A 9 31.99 22.09 -38.96
N GLU A 10 31.39 22.43 -40.10
CA GLU A 10 30.33 21.63 -40.74
C GLU A 10 30.89 20.29 -41.24
N ARG A 11 32.09 20.29 -41.85
CA ARG A 11 32.77 19.04 -42.25
C ARG A 11 33.04 18.12 -41.06
N ARG A 12 33.43 18.68 -39.90
CA ARG A 12 33.65 17.89 -38.66
C ARG A 12 32.33 17.33 -38.11
N ARG A 13 31.25 18.11 -38.12
CA ARG A 13 29.91 17.64 -37.70
C ARG A 13 29.40 16.51 -38.59
N LEU A 14 29.51 16.65 -39.91
CA LEU A 14 29.11 15.61 -40.87
C LEU A 14 29.88 14.31 -40.66
N ARG A 15 31.21 14.36 -40.50
CA ARG A 15 32.02 13.17 -40.19
C ARG A 15 31.61 12.48 -38.89
N LYS A 16 31.23 13.25 -37.87
CA LYS A 16 30.75 12.70 -36.59
C LYS A 16 29.37 12.04 -36.74
N CYS A 17 28.48 12.64 -37.51
CA CYS A 17 27.18 12.06 -37.85
C CYS A 17 27.34 10.74 -38.63
N GLU A 18 28.17 10.73 -39.68
CA GLU A 18 28.47 9.53 -40.48
C GLU A 18 29.11 8.43 -39.64
N SER A 19 30.06 8.77 -38.76
CA SER A 19 30.71 7.83 -37.84
C SER A 19 29.69 7.22 -36.86
N THR A 20 28.81 8.04 -36.31
CA THR A 20 27.74 7.57 -35.40
C THR A 20 26.77 6.65 -36.12
N GLN A 21 26.41 6.98 -37.37
CA GLN A 21 25.53 6.16 -38.20
C GLN A 21 26.18 4.82 -38.55
N ARG A 22 27.44 4.81 -38.96
CA ARG A 22 28.20 3.57 -39.22
C ARG A 22 28.31 2.69 -37.97
N TRP A 23 28.53 3.29 -36.80
CA TRP A 23 28.55 2.55 -35.54
C TRP A 23 27.20 1.91 -35.21
N ARG A 24 26.09 2.63 -35.43
CA ARG A 24 24.74 2.09 -35.25
C ARG A 24 24.43 0.95 -36.22
N SER A 25 24.80 1.08 -37.49
CA SER A 25 24.65 0.01 -38.48
C SER A 25 25.47 -1.23 -38.10
N LYS A 26 26.75 -1.07 -37.77
CA LYS A 26 27.61 -2.18 -37.33
C LYS A 26 27.07 -2.87 -36.08
N LYS A 27 26.52 -2.11 -35.13
CA LYS A 27 25.88 -2.68 -33.94
C LYS A 27 24.64 -3.51 -34.32
N LYS A 28 23.81 -3.02 -35.24
CA LYS A 28 22.64 -3.76 -35.74
C LYS A 28 23.06 -5.06 -36.43
N ASP A 29 24.09 -5.02 -37.26
CA ASP A 29 24.61 -6.18 -37.98
C ASP A 29 25.19 -7.21 -37.01
N ASN A 30 25.93 -6.77 -36.00
CA ASN A 30 26.45 -7.65 -34.95
C ASN A 30 25.32 -8.33 -34.14
N VAL A 31 24.25 -7.61 -33.84
CA VAL A 31 23.07 -8.19 -33.15
C VAL A 31 22.37 -9.21 -34.04
N ALA A 32 22.22 -8.92 -35.33
CA ALA A 32 21.64 -9.85 -36.30
C ALA A 32 22.49 -11.12 -36.45
N ALA A 33 23.82 -10.98 -36.52
CA ALA A 33 24.76 -12.10 -36.55
C ALA A 33 24.67 -12.95 -35.28
N LEU A 34 24.57 -12.32 -34.10
CA LEU A 34 24.39 -13.03 -32.83
C LEU A 34 23.07 -13.82 -32.80
N HIS A 35 21.97 -13.22 -33.26
CA HIS A 35 20.70 -13.93 -33.36
C HIS A 35 20.77 -15.12 -34.31
N ALA A 36 21.47 -14.99 -35.45
CA ALA A 36 21.67 -16.10 -36.38
C ALA A 36 22.50 -17.23 -35.76
N THR A 37 23.56 -16.91 -34.99
CA THR A 37 24.34 -17.94 -34.28
C THR A 37 23.54 -18.61 -33.16
N VAL A 38 22.67 -17.88 -32.46
CA VAL A 38 21.79 -18.47 -31.43
C VAL A 38 20.80 -19.43 -32.08
N ALA A 39 20.16 -19.05 -33.19
CA ALA A 39 19.25 -19.92 -33.92
C ALA A 39 19.94 -21.20 -34.40
N ALA A 40 21.14 -21.10 -34.98
CA ALA A 40 21.91 -22.27 -35.41
C ALA A 40 22.31 -23.20 -34.26
N LEU A 41 22.62 -22.64 -33.08
CA LEU A 41 22.90 -23.43 -31.88
C LEU A 41 21.63 -24.09 -31.31
N GLU A 42 20.49 -23.41 -31.37
CA GLU A 42 19.20 -23.96 -30.97
C GLU A 42 18.79 -25.15 -31.86
N ASP A 43 18.97 -25.02 -33.18
CA ASP A 43 18.75 -26.11 -34.15
C ASP A 43 19.69 -27.28 -33.88
N ARG A 44 20.99 -27.01 -33.64
CA ARG A 44 21.97 -28.07 -33.34
C ARG A 44 21.66 -28.81 -32.03
N VAL A 45 21.13 -28.11 -31.03
CA VAL A 45 20.68 -28.72 -29.77
C VAL A 45 19.41 -29.56 -30.01
N ALA A 46 18.51 -29.12 -30.88
CA ALA A 46 17.32 -29.90 -31.25
C ALA A 46 17.69 -31.21 -31.99
N GLU A 47 18.67 -31.18 -32.89
CA GLU A 47 19.21 -32.39 -33.54
C GLU A 47 19.82 -33.36 -32.52
N LEU A 48 20.67 -32.87 -31.61
CA LEU A 48 21.29 -33.69 -30.56
C LEU A 48 20.27 -34.31 -29.58
N ARG A 49 19.09 -33.69 -29.42
CA ARG A 49 17.97 -34.22 -28.63
C ARG A 49 17.31 -35.42 -29.30
N LEU A 50 17.18 -35.39 -30.63
CA LEU A 50 16.60 -36.49 -31.41
C LEU A 50 17.51 -37.72 -31.42
N GLU A 51 18.83 -37.52 -31.45
CA GLU A 51 19.84 -38.60 -31.43
C GLU A 51 19.93 -39.35 -30.09
N ARG A 52 19.42 -38.78 -28.99
CA ARG A 52 19.53 -39.34 -27.63
C ARG A 52 18.18 -39.60 -26.95
N ALA A 53 17.15 -39.92 -27.75
CA ALA A 53 15.82 -40.30 -27.27
C ALA A 53 15.86 -41.61 -26.46
N GLY A 54 16.17 -41.50 -25.15
CA GLY A 54 16.32 -42.62 -24.23
C GLY A 54 17.28 -42.35 -23.06
N ASP A 55 18.06 -41.27 -23.10
CA ASP A 55 18.98 -40.91 -22.02
C ASP A 55 18.23 -40.20 -20.87
N ILE A 56 18.28 -40.77 -19.67
CA ILE A 56 17.71 -40.20 -18.44
C ILE A 56 18.25 -38.77 -18.19
N HIS A 57 19.48 -38.49 -18.63
CA HIS A 57 20.06 -37.16 -18.52
C HIS A 57 19.39 -36.12 -19.43
N ALA A 58 18.89 -36.53 -20.61
CA ALA A 58 18.16 -35.65 -21.52
C ALA A 58 16.78 -35.27 -20.94
N LEU A 59 16.05 -36.25 -20.39
CA LEU A 59 14.77 -36.00 -19.69
C LEU A 59 14.94 -35.08 -18.48
N ARG A 60 15.99 -35.29 -17.69
CA ARG A 60 16.28 -34.46 -16.51
C ARG A 60 16.69 -33.04 -16.91
N PHE A 61 17.41 -32.89 -18.02
CA PHE A 61 17.76 -31.59 -18.58
C PHE A 61 16.53 -30.84 -19.10
N ASP A 62 15.62 -31.50 -19.83
CA ASP A 62 14.39 -30.88 -20.33
C ASP A 62 13.46 -30.46 -19.18
N ALA A 63 13.33 -31.26 -18.12
CA ALA A 63 12.60 -30.90 -16.91
C ALA A 63 13.23 -29.68 -16.19
N LEU A 64 14.57 -29.62 -16.13
CA LEU A 64 15.28 -28.44 -15.60
C LEU A 64 15.10 -27.21 -16.49
N LEU A 65 15.06 -27.39 -17.81
CA LEU A 65 14.82 -26.31 -18.76
C LEU A 65 13.40 -25.73 -18.61
N GLU A 66 12.41 -26.60 -18.44
CA GLU A 66 11.03 -26.20 -18.18
C GLU A 66 10.90 -25.44 -16.86
N THR A 67 11.55 -25.94 -15.80
CA THR A 67 11.60 -25.27 -14.50
C THR A 67 12.27 -23.91 -14.59
N LYS A 68 13.40 -23.81 -15.31
CA LYS A 68 14.08 -22.54 -15.59
C LYS A 68 13.16 -21.56 -16.33
N ASN A 69 12.43 -22.02 -17.34
CA ASN A 69 11.52 -21.19 -18.11
C ASN A 69 10.35 -20.66 -17.26
N LYS A 70 9.77 -21.52 -16.41
CA LYS A 70 8.77 -21.10 -15.41
C LYS A 70 9.33 -20.04 -14.46
N LEU A 71 10.53 -20.25 -13.92
CA LEU A 71 11.19 -19.27 -13.04
C LEU A 71 11.49 -17.94 -13.75
N LEU A 72 11.88 -17.97 -15.03
CA LEU A 72 12.08 -16.77 -15.84
C LEU A 72 10.77 -16.00 -16.06
N GLN A 73 9.66 -16.70 -16.30
CA GLN A 73 8.34 -16.09 -16.40
C GLN A 73 7.93 -15.44 -15.08
N TYR A 74 8.08 -16.14 -13.95
CA TYR A 74 7.83 -15.56 -12.63
C TYR A 74 8.72 -14.36 -12.34
N ASN A 75 10.00 -14.41 -12.71
CA ASN A 75 10.93 -13.29 -12.51
C ASN A 75 10.53 -12.08 -13.37
N ARG A 76 10.07 -12.29 -14.61
CA ARG A 76 9.53 -11.22 -15.47
C ARG A 76 8.28 -10.60 -14.84
N ALA A 77 7.32 -11.41 -14.40
CA ALA A 77 6.11 -10.93 -13.73
C ALA A 77 6.44 -10.12 -12.46
N LEU A 78 7.41 -10.59 -11.65
CA LEU A 78 7.90 -9.85 -10.48
C LEU A 78 8.59 -8.54 -10.87
N ARG A 79 9.43 -8.53 -11.91
CA ARG A 79 10.06 -7.29 -12.41
C ARG A 79 9.02 -6.31 -12.93
N GLU A 80 8.00 -6.77 -13.63
CA GLU A 80 6.89 -5.93 -14.08
C GLU A 80 6.08 -5.39 -12.90
N ALA A 81 5.85 -6.19 -11.86
CA ALA A 81 5.22 -5.73 -10.63
C ALA A 81 6.09 -4.69 -9.89
N ILE A 82 7.41 -4.89 -9.83
CA ILE A 82 8.37 -3.93 -9.27
C ILE A 82 8.43 -2.65 -10.11
N ASN A 83 8.38 -2.75 -11.44
CA ASN A 83 8.35 -1.60 -12.34
C ASN A 83 7.04 -0.81 -12.19
N ARG A 84 5.90 -1.50 -12.08
CA ARG A 84 4.61 -0.87 -11.76
C ARG A 84 4.67 -0.17 -10.41
N ARG A 85 5.23 -0.83 -9.39
CA ARG A 85 5.40 -0.27 -8.04
C ARG A 85 6.38 0.91 -7.98
N SER A 86 7.44 0.90 -8.77
CA SER A 86 8.42 2.00 -8.83
C SER A 86 7.95 3.16 -9.72
N ALA A 87 6.99 2.92 -10.62
CA ALA A 87 6.30 3.98 -11.36
C ALA A 87 5.23 4.69 -10.51
N LEU A 88 4.64 4.01 -9.51
CA LEU A 88 3.63 4.59 -8.62
C LEU A 88 4.07 5.92 -8.00
N PRO A 89 5.25 6.07 -7.38
CA PRO A 89 5.68 7.37 -6.83
C PRO A 89 5.69 8.50 -7.85
N ARG A 90 6.05 8.24 -9.13
CA ARG A 90 6.04 9.28 -10.18
C ARG A 90 4.63 9.60 -10.66
N THR A 91 3.76 8.61 -10.76
CA THR A 91 2.35 8.81 -11.11
C THR A 91 1.64 9.55 -9.99
N ILE A 92 1.86 9.14 -8.73
CA ILE A 92 1.36 9.80 -7.53
C ILE A 92 1.91 11.23 -7.43
N ALA A 93 3.21 11.47 -7.65
CA ALA A 93 3.77 12.81 -7.65
C ALA A 93 3.17 13.71 -8.74
N ARG A 94 2.88 13.16 -9.93
CA ARG A 94 2.15 13.89 -10.99
C ARG A 94 0.71 14.17 -10.61
N CYS A 95 0.01 13.21 -10.02
CA CYS A 95 -1.34 13.41 -9.51
C CYS A 95 -1.35 14.44 -8.36
N MET A 96 -0.36 14.41 -7.47
CA MET A 96 -0.17 15.40 -6.41
C MET A 96 0.16 16.79 -6.93
N ALA A 97 0.95 16.91 -8.00
CA ALA A 97 1.19 18.19 -8.66
C ALA A 97 -0.07 18.74 -9.34
N ALA A 98 -1.03 17.88 -9.68
CA ALA A 98 -2.36 18.25 -10.18
C ALA A 98 -3.41 18.43 -9.06
N CYS A 99 -3.12 17.97 -7.84
CA CYS A 99 -3.93 18.20 -6.66
C CYS A 99 -3.77 19.65 -6.21
N ARG A 100 -4.88 20.32 -5.88
CA ARG A 100 -4.86 21.65 -5.26
C ARG A 100 -4.27 21.53 -3.85
N LEU A 101 -2.96 21.69 -3.74
CA LEU A 101 -2.23 21.73 -2.45
C LEU A 101 -2.61 22.96 -1.60
N ASP A 102 -3.37 23.89 -2.17
CA ASP A 102 -3.87 25.12 -1.52
C ASP A 102 -5.20 24.92 -0.78
N ASP A 103 -5.73 23.69 -0.69
CA ASP A 103 -6.97 23.44 0.06
C ASP A 103 -6.72 23.54 1.57
N THR A 104 -6.95 24.73 2.12
CA THR A 104 -6.68 25.04 3.52
C THR A 104 -7.81 24.61 4.47
N ARG A 105 -8.88 23.97 3.98
CA ARG A 105 -10.05 23.60 4.80
C ARG A 105 -9.67 22.73 5.98
N ILE A 106 -8.74 21.80 5.79
CA ILE A 106 -8.27 20.91 6.87
C ILE A 106 -7.60 21.67 8.03
N PHE A 107 -7.08 22.88 7.79
CA PHE A 107 -6.41 23.70 8.80
C PHE A 107 -7.34 24.68 9.51
N HIS A 108 -8.35 25.20 8.81
CA HIS A 108 -9.14 26.34 9.29
C HIS A 108 -10.65 26.11 9.37
N ASP A 109 -11.16 24.98 8.88
CA ASP A 109 -12.60 24.70 8.81
C ASP A 109 -13.01 23.51 9.71
N ASP A 110 -13.51 23.84 10.90
CA ASP A 110 -13.99 22.87 11.89
C ASP A 110 -15.22 22.10 11.38
N PHE A 111 -16.08 22.76 10.59
CA PHE A 111 -17.26 22.13 10.00
C PHE A 111 -16.86 21.08 8.98
N PHE A 112 -15.80 21.34 8.20
CA PHE A 112 -15.24 20.34 7.31
C PHE A 112 -14.76 19.11 8.11
N VAL A 113 -13.95 19.30 9.16
CA VAL A 113 -13.42 18.20 9.97
C VAL A 113 -14.55 17.38 10.62
N LEU A 114 -15.51 18.04 11.25
CA LEU A 114 -16.67 17.39 11.87
C LEU A 114 -17.57 16.71 10.82
N GLY A 115 -17.72 17.31 9.64
CA GLY A 115 -18.44 16.73 8.52
C GLY A 115 -17.80 15.45 8.01
N GLN A 116 -16.46 15.40 7.93
CA GLN A 116 -15.73 14.17 7.59
C GLN A 116 -15.91 13.10 8.67
N LEU A 117 -15.91 13.48 9.95
CA LEU A 117 -16.16 12.54 11.05
C LEU A 117 -17.54 11.89 10.95
N GLN A 118 -18.59 12.71 10.76
CA GLN A 118 -19.95 12.19 10.57
C GLN A 118 -20.06 11.32 9.31
N ALA A 119 -19.41 11.71 8.21
CA ALA A 119 -19.40 10.93 6.98
C ALA A 119 -18.72 9.57 7.16
N ALA A 120 -17.60 9.52 7.89
CA ALA A 120 -16.87 8.29 8.18
C ALA A 120 -17.71 7.32 9.02
N MET A 121 -18.36 7.82 10.09
CA MET A 121 -19.24 7.01 10.93
C MET A 121 -20.41 6.43 10.13
N ARG A 122 -21.06 7.24 9.29
CA ARG A 122 -22.13 6.76 8.39
C ARG A 122 -21.62 5.74 7.38
N LEU A 123 -20.42 5.95 6.83
CA LEU A 123 -19.80 5.03 5.87
C LEU A 123 -19.62 3.64 6.49
N VAL A 124 -19.04 3.58 7.69
CA VAL A 124 -18.82 2.33 8.44
C VAL A 124 -20.16 1.68 8.79
N ALA A 125 -21.08 2.42 9.40
CA ALA A 125 -22.39 1.91 9.83
C ALA A 125 -23.23 1.35 8.67
N ALA A 126 -23.13 1.93 7.47
CA ALA A 126 -23.86 1.47 6.29
C ALA A 126 -23.20 0.26 5.61
N HIS A 127 -21.87 0.28 5.43
CA HIS A 127 -21.20 -0.70 4.57
C HIS A 127 -20.74 -1.95 5.32
N VAL A 128 -20.40 -1.85 6.60
CA VAL A 128 -19.90 -3.01 7.36
C VAL A 128 -20.98 -4.09 7.50
N PRO A 129 -22.19 -3.80 8.01
CA PRO A 129 -23.23 -4.84 8.12
C PRO A 129 -23.61 -5.42 6.76
N LEU A 130 -23.72 -4.57 5.73
CA LEU A 130 -24.16 -4.96 4.41
C LEU A 130 -23.16 -5.90 3.70
N ALA A 131 -21.86 -5.61 3.80
CA ALA A 131 -20.83 -6.47 3.20
C ALA A 131 -20.79 -7.87 3.83
N PHE A 132 -20.98 -7.97 5.15
CA PHE A 132 -20.96 -9.25 5.87
C PHE A 132 -22.30 -10.00 5.89
N ALA A 133 -23.40 -9.34 5.50
CA ALA A 133 -24.69 -10.00 5.30
C ALA A 133 -24.81 -10.66 3.92
N SER A 134 -23.93 -10.33 2.98
CA SER A 134 -23.97 -10.88 1.62
C SER A 134 -23.59 -12.37 1.61
N PRO A 135 -24.46 -13.27 1.10
CA PRO A 135 -24.17 -14.71 1.05
C PRO A 135 -23.11 -15.07 -0.01
N THR A 136 -22.77 -14.15 -0.91
CA THR A 136 -21.82 -14.37 -2.01
C THR A 136 -20.43 -13.77 -1.75
N ALA A 137 -20.25 -13.10 -0.60
CA ALA A 137 -19.00 -12.45 -0.26
C ALA A 137 -17.94 -13.48 0.19
N GLU A 138 -16.88 -13.63 -0.60
CA GLU A 138 -15.70 -14.38 -0.16
C GLU A 138 -15.02 -13.62 0.99
N THR A 139 -14.97 -14.26 2.16
CA THR A 139 -14.35 -13.66 3.36
C THR A 139 -12.87 -14.07 3.43
N ILE A 140 -12.00 -13.07 3.45
CA ILE A 140 -10.57 -13.23 3.70
C ILE A 140 -10.35 -13.20 5.21
N LEU A 141 -9.78 -14.28 5.76
CA LEU A 141 -9.43 -14.35 7.18
C LEU A 141 -7.91 -14.21 7.34
N VAL A 142 -7.50 -13.24 8.16
CA VAL A 142 -6.10 -13.08 8.59
C VAL A 142 -6.02 -13.22 10.09
N GLN A 143 -5.20 -14.16 10.56
CA GLN A 143 -4.90 -14.33 11.98
C GLN A 143 -3.46 -13.94 12.28
N ARG A 144 -3.26 -12.99 13.20
CA ARG A 144 -1.92 -12.53 13.60
C ARG A 144 -1.93 -12.02 15.03
N SER A 145 -0.98 -12.49 15.85
CA SER A 145 -0.83 -12.05 17.26
C SER A 145 -2.15 -12.10 18.06
N GLY A 146 -2.98 -13.12 17.82
CA GLY A 146 -4.29 -13.27 18.47
C GLY A 146 -5.41 -12.36 17.93
N TRP A 147 -5.16 -11.55 16.90
CA TRP A 147 -6.20 -10.83 16.16
C TRP A 147 -6.73 -11.70 15.02
N ALA A 148 -8.05 -11.82 14.90
CA ALA A 148 -8.73 -12.49 13.79
C ALA A 148 -9.48 -11.47 12.95
N LEU A 149 -8.87 -11.03 11.84
CA LEU A 149 -9.46 -10.04 10.94
C LEU A 149 -10.23 -10.74 9.84
N HIS A 150 -11.51 -10.40 9.74
CA HIS A 150 -12.37 -10.80 8.64
C HIS A 150 -12.43 -9.62 7.68
N GLY A 151 -11.99 -9.83 6.44
CA GLY A 151 -12.09 -8.86 5.36
C GLY A 151 -13.01 -9.37 4.25
N VAL A 152 -13.77 -8.47 3.66
CA VAL A 152 -14.63 -8.73 2.50
C VAL A 152 -14.39 -7.65 1.47
N CYS A 153 -14.15 -8.04 0.22
CA CYS A 153 -14.17 -7.11 -0.90
C CYS A 153 -15.62 -6.91 -1.35
N HIS A 154 -16.15 -5.69 -1.21
CA HIS A 154 -17.52 -5.34 -1.56
C HIS A 154 -17.57 -3.95 -2.21
N ASP A 155 -18.19 -3.85 -3.39
CA ASP A 155 -18.29 -2.62 -4.18
C ASP A 155 -16.95 -1.89 -4.38
N GLY A 156 -15.90 -2.64 -4.71
CA GLY A 156 -14.55 -2.10 -4.91
C GLY A 156 -13.83 -1.66 -3.63
N ARG A 157 -14.43 -1.92 -2.45
CA ARG A 157 -13.91 -1.57 -1.13
C ARG A 157 -13.49 -2.80 -0.35
N LEU A 158 -12.47 -2.66 0.49
CA LEU A 158 -12.19 -3.64 1.53
C LEU A 158 -12.92 -3.24 2.80
N VAL A 159 -13.84 -4.09 3.23
CA VAL A 159 -14.57 -3.95 4.49
C VAL A 159 -13.98 -4.93 5.49
N THR A 160 -13.59 -4.44 6.66
CA THR A 160 -12.94 -5.25 7.69
C THR A 160 -13.73 -5.22 8.99
N ARG A 161 -13.82 -6.36 9.66
CA ARG A 161 -14.25 -6.45 11.06
C ARG A 161 -13.34 -7.36 11.87
N CYS A 162 -13.10 -7.03 13.13
CA CYS A 162 -12.52 -7.96 14.09
C CYS A 162 -12.95 -7.62 15.52
N GLU A 163 -12.91 -8.63 16.37
CA GLU A 163 -13.10 -8.48 17.81
C GLU A 163 -11.99 -9.21 18.54
N LYS A 164 -11.49 -8.61 19.62
CA LYS A 164 -10.48 -9.23 20.48
C LYS A 164 -10.64 -8.76 21.92
N ALA A 165 -10.61 -9.69 22.86
CA ALA A 165 -10.45 -9.39 24.27
C ALA A 165 -8.97 -9.03 24.56
N ILE A 166 -8.74 -7.81 25.05
CA ILE A 166 -7.44 -7.32 25.52
C ILE A 166 -7.42 -7.45 27.03
N TYR A 167 -6.53 -8.30 27.53
CA TYR A 167 -6.28 -8.40 28.96
C TYR A 167 -5.48 -7.18 29.41
N VAL A 168 -6.13 -6.29 30.14
CA VAL A 168 -5.47 -5.19 30.83
C VAL A 168 -5.22 -5.70 32.26
N PRO A 169 -3.96 -5.76 32.73
CA PRO A 169 -3.69 -6.12 34.12
C PRO A 169 -4.52 -5.25 35.06
N SER A 170 -5.00 -5.82 36.17
CA SER A 170 -5.69 -5.08 37.23
C SER A 170 -4.72 -4.06 37.85
N THR A 171 -4.57 -2.94 37.19
CA THR A 171 -3.90 -1.74 37.66
C THR A 171 -5.00 -0.81 38.18
N ASP A 172 -4.66 0.06 39.13
CA ASP A 172 -5.59 1.10 39.63
C ASP A 172 -5.98 2.13 38.54
N GLU A 173 -5.50 1.97 37.30
CA GLU A 173 -5.80 2.85 36.19
C GLU A 173 -7.24 2.67 35.70
N SER A 174 -8.00 3.77 35.71
CA SER A 174 -9.33 3.80 35.11
C SER A 174 -9.24 3.63 33.58
N VAL A 175 -10.31 3.10 32.96
CA VAL A 175 -10.41 3.00 31.49
C VAL A 175 -10.24 4.36 30.80
N GLN A 176 -10.63 5.45 31.48
CA GLN A 176 -10.38 6.81 31.03
C GLN A 176 -8.88 7.15 30.98
N ALA A 177 -8.12 6.77 32.02
CA ALA A 177 -6.66 6.96 32.05
C ALA A 177 -5.96 6.17 30.93
N ILE A 178 -6.42 4.93 30.67
CA ILE A 178 -5.93 4.12 29.54
C ILE A 178 -6.20 4.83 28.21
N GLY A 179 -7.42 5.34 28.00
CA GLY A 179 -7.78 6.08 26.80
C GLY A 179 -6.95 7.36 26.62
N ALA A 180 -6.76 8.14 27.70
CA ALA A 180 -5.94 9.34 27.67
C ALA A 180 -4.46 9.06 27.35
N ARG A 181 -3.89 8.01 27.95
CA ARG A 181 -2.52 7.56 27.64
C ARG A 181 -2.42 7.11 26.17
N PHE A 182 -3.36 6.28 25.72
CA PHE A 182 -3.43 5.81 24.35
C PHE A 182 -3.43 6.99 23.36
N TRP A 183 -4.28 7.99 23.62
CA TRP A 183 -4.37 9.21 22.82
C TRP A 183 -3.08 10.02 22.81
N ALA A 184 -2.49 10.25 23.98
CA ALA A 184 -1.23 10.99 24.12
C ALA A 184 -0.09 10.32 23.34
N MET A 185 0.01 8.99 23.37
CA MET A 185 1.02 8.27 22.58
C MET A 185 0.72 8.31 21.08
N ARG A 186 -0.55 8.23 20.68
CA ARG A 186 -0.93 8.24 19.27
C ARG A 186 -0.60 9.57 18.57
N ASN A 187 -0.66 10.68 19.29
CA ASN A 187 -0.34 12.02 18.78
C ASN A 187 1.16 12.37 18.84
N ARG A 188 2.02 11.48 19.35
CA ARG A 188 3.47 11.67 19.32
C ARG A 188 4.10 10.99 18.10
N GLU A 189 4.96 11.70 17.37
CA GLU A 189 5.56 11.19 16.13
C GLU A 189 6.37 9.90 16.34
N ASP A 190 7.26 9.87 17.33
CA ASP A 190 8.10 8.72 17.65
C ASP A 190 7.26 7.45 17.90
N MET A 191 6.17 7.60 18.67
CA MET A 191 5.25 6.52 19.00
C MET A 191 4.33 6.16 17.83
N TYR A 192 3.85 7.14 17.07
CA TYR A 192 3.06 6.90 15.86
C TYR A 192 3.85 6.09 14.84
N LEU A 193 5.12 6.41 14.61
CA LEU A 193 5.98 5.70 13.65
C LEU A 193 6.31 4.27 14.09
N GLN A 194 6.30 4.00 15.41
CA GLN A 194 6.37 2.63 15.93
C GLN A 194 5.08 1.85 15.68
N LEU A 195 3.92 2.50 15.82
CA LEU A 195 2.61 1.88 15.57
C LEU A 195 2.38 1.61 14.07
N CYS A 196 2.68 2.61 13.26
CA CYS A 196 2.35 2.67 11.84
C CYS A 196 3.62 2.39 11.03
N ALA A 197 4.00 1.11 10.91
CA ALA A 197 5.24 0.72 10.24
C ALA A 197 5.31 1.17 8.76
N ASN A 198 4.18 1.44 8.12
CA ASN A 198 4.09 1.99 6.77
C ASN A 198 4.10 3.53 6.75
N ALA A 199 4.38 4.24 7.86
CA ALA A 199 4.59 5.69 7.85
C ALA A 199 6.08 6.03 7.87
N THR A 200 6.45 7.16 7.24
CA THR A 200 7.80 7.74 7.28
C THR A 200 7.89 9.00 8.12
N SER A 201 6.78 9.74 8.21
CA SER A 201 6.66 10.92 9.05
C SER A 201 5.25 11.01 9.60
N PHE A 202 5.12 11.70 10.72
CA PHE A 202 3.84 12.02 11.32
C PHE A 202 3.92 13.36 12.03
N GLN A 203 3.01 14.27 11.71
CA GLN A 203 2.95 15.58 12.33
C GLN A 203 1.51 15.92 12.67
N VAL A 204 1.23 16.18 13.95
CA VAL A 204 -0.04 16.79 14.34
C VAL A 204 -0.04 18.24 13.87
N LEU A 205 -0.99 18.56 12.99
CA LEU A 205 -1.15 19.90 12.43
C LEU A 205 -2.04 20.75 13.33
N ARG A 206 -3.02 20.11 13.96
CA ARG A 206 -4.00 20.76 14.81
C ARG A 206 -4.54 19.79 15.85
N GLU A 207 -4.55 20.23 17.10
CA GLU A 207 -5.36 19.61 18.15
C GLU A 207 -6.62 20.47 18.34
N LEU A 208 -7.77 19.84 18.12
CA LEU A 208 -9.06 20.38 18.50
C LEU A 208 -9.31 19.98 19.96
N ARG A 209 -10.05 20.80 20.72
CA ARG A 209 -10.43 20.44 22.09
C ARG A 209 -11.25 19.14 22.06
N ASP A 210 -11.14 18.34 23.12
CA ASP A 210 -11.95 17.12 23.35
C ASP A 210 -11.59 15.89 22.49
N GLY A 211 -10.29 15.57 22.38
CA GLY A 211 -9.85 14.29 21.82
C GLY A 211 -9.93 14.22 20.30
N LEU A 212 -9.96 15.35 19.60
CA LEU A 212 -9.97 15.42 18.13
C LEU A 212 -8.63 15.99 17.64
N SER A 213 -7.94 15.29 16.75
CA SER A 213 -6.69 15.77 16.16
C SER A 213 -6.68 15.61 14.65
N VAL A 214 -6.01 16.54 13.99
CA VAL A 214 -5.71 16.50 12.57
C VAL A 214 -4.21 16.39 12.44
N ALA A 215 -3.77 15.38 11.71
CA ALA A 215 -2.38 15.11 11.46
C ALA A 215 -2.09 14.92 9.98
N GLN A 216 -0.82 15.07 9.61
CA GLN A 216 -0.29 14.69 8.32
C GLN A 216 0.64 13.50 8.49
N THR A 217 0.55 12.54 7.58
CA THR A 217 1.46 11.39 7.53
C THR A 217 1.88 11.09 6.11
N VAL A 218 3.10 10.59 5.92
CA VAL A 218 3.61 10.18 4.61
C VAL A 218 3.80 8.65 4.60
N PRO A 219 2.97 7.88 3.88
CA PRO A 219 3.11 6.44 3.83
C PRO A 219 4.33 5.98 2.99
N LYS A 220 5.04 4.95 3.44
CA LYS A 220 6.17 4.29 2.78
C LYS A 220 5.82 3.77 1.38
N SER A 221 4.61 3.26 1.23
CA SER A 221 4.14 2.67 -0.03
C SER A 221 3.91 3.69 -1.16
N VAL A 222 3.54 4.92 -0.81
CA VAL A 222 3.01 5.93 -1.75
C VAL A 222 3.93 7.15 -1.82
N MET A 223 4.73 7.42 -0.77
CA MET A 223 5.64 8.58 -0.66
C MET A 223 4.91 9.92 -0.87
N ALA A 224 3.65 9.99 -0.46
CA ALA A 224 2.79 11.16 -0.60
C ALA A 224 2.17 11.55 0.75
N PRO A 225 2.04 12.84 1.06
CA PRO A 225 1.33 13.27 2.25
C PRO A 225 -0.14 12.83 2.19
N ARG A 226 -0.66 12.40 3.34
CA ARG A 226 -2.06 12.09 3.59
C ARG A 226 -2.48 12.83 4.85
N PHE A 227 -3.73 13.25 4.90
CA PHE A 227 -4.30 13.83 6.10
C PHE A 227 -5.01 12.73 6.89
N LEU A 228 -4.82 12.76 8.20
CA LEU A 228 -5.42 11.85 9.15
C LEU A 228 -6.25 12.69 10.13
N ILE A 229 -7.56 12.45 10.18
CA ILE A 229 -8.41 12.96 11.25
C ILE A 229 -8.56 11.83 12.26
N GLN A 230 -8.31 12.12 13.54
CA GLN A 230 -8.41 11.17 14.65
C GLN A 230 -9.37 11.74 15.69
N SER A 231 -10.27 10.91 16.22
CA SER A 231 -11.18 11.31 17.29
C SER A 231 -11.17 10.26 18.39
N LEU A 232 -11.14 10.69 19.65
CA LEU A 232 -11.27 9.86 20.84
C LEU A 232 -12.44 10.37 21.67
N VAL A 233 -13.43 9.51 21.90
CA VAL A 233 -14.62 9.84 22.69
C VAL A 233 -14.71 8.88 23.86
N HIS A 234 -14.74 9.41 25.08
CA HIS A 234 -14.97 8.60 26.27
C HIS A 234 -16.44 8.24 26.40
N VAL A 235 -16.72 6.97 26.69
CA VAL A 235 -18.05 6.48 27.04
C VAL A 235 -18.03 5.89 28.44
N ARG A 236 -19.20 5.57 28.99
CA ARG A 236 -19.34 5.09 30.38
C ARG A 236 -18.39 3.95 30.73
N ASP A 237 -18.31 2.94 29.85
CA ASP A 237 -17.58 1.70 30.11
C ASP A 237 -16.39 1.52 29.14
N GLY A 238 -15.82 2.61 28.61
CA GLY A 238 -14.94 2.50 27.45
C GLY A 238 -14.51 3.80 26.81
N PHE A 239 -13.97 3.67 25.61
CA PHE A 239 -13.72 4.79 24.71
C PHE A 239 -13.81 4.34 23.25
N ASP A 240 -14.20 5.25 22.38
CA ASP A 240 -14.24 5.08 20.94
C ASP A 240 -13.12 5.87 20.29
N HIS A 241 -12.47 5.26 19.30
CA HIS A 241 -11.40 5.85 18.55
C HIS A 241 -11.70 5.74 17.06
N THR A 242 -11.83 6.88 16.38
CA THR A 242 -12.10 6.95 14.95
C THR A 242 -10.88 7.47 14.21
N LEU A 243 -10.51 6.80 13.12
CA LEU A 243 -9.41 7.20 12.24
C LEU A 243 -9.94 7.39 10.81
N ILE A 244 -9.61 8.52 10.20
CA ILE A 244 -10.08 8.89 8.87
C ILE A 244 -8.89 9.32 8.03
N PHE A 245 -8.61 8.57 6.97
CA PHE A 245 -7.54 8.88 6.05
C PHE A 245 -8.12 9.57 4.82
N LEU A 246 -7.59 10.75 4.52
CA LEU A 246 -7.98 11.56 3.37
C LEU A 246 -6.87 11.63 2.32
N SER A 247 -7.27 11.85 1.06
CA SER A 247 -6.35 12.18 -0.02
C SER A 247 -5.67 13.55 0.19
N PRO A 248 -4.48 13.80 -0.40
CA PRO A 248 -3.77 15.07 -0.22
C PRO A 248 -4.54 16.29 -0.73
N ASP A 249 -5.47 16.12 -1.66
CA ASP A 249 -6.38 17.18 -2.13
C ASP A 249 -7.69 17.26 -1.32
N LEU A 250 -7.81 16.51 -0.22
CA LEU A 250 -8.99 16.44 0.65
C LEU A 250 -10.29 16.02 -0.06
N SER A 251 -10.22 15.61 -1.33
CA SER A 251 -11.40 15.32 -2.15
C SER A 251 -12.03 13.97 -1.83
N ARG A 252 -11.28 13.07 -1.18
CA ARG A 252 -11.68 11.69 -0.95
C ARG A 252 -11.24 11.18 0.41
N MET A 253 -12.13 10.41 1.02
CA MET A 253 -11.84 9.53 2.14
C MET A 253 -11.37 8.18 1.61
N THR A 254 -10.11 7.83 1.88
CA THR A 254 -9.51 6.56 1.46
C THR A 254 -9.70 5.46 2.48
N ALA A 255 -9.85 5.82 3.76
CA ALA A 255 -10.22 4.85 4.79
C ALA A 255 -10.97 5.52 5.94
N ALA A 256 -11.94 4.79 6.50
CA ALA A 256 -12.60 5.09 7.76
C ALA A 256 -12.46 3.86 8.66
N VAL A 257 -11.97 4.06 9.87
CA VAL A 257 -11.81 3.01 10.88
C VAL A 257 -12.46 3.47 12.17
N GLU A 258 -13.29 2.61 12.73
CA GLU A 258 -13.90 2.76 14.04
C GLU A 258 -13.35 1.65 14.94
N LEU A 259 -12.74 2.03 16.04
CA LEU A 259 -12.28 1.13 17.10
C LEU A 259 -13.06 1.44 18.37
N GLN A 260 -13.79 0.46 18.87
CA GLN A 260 -14.55 0.58 20.11
C GLN A 260 -13.89 -0.28 21.18
N TYR A 261 -13.52 0.34 22.30
CA TYR A 261 -12.96 -0.34 23.46
C TYR A 261 -13.99 -0.34 24.58
N ARG A 262 -14.39 -1.51 25.07
CA ARG A 262 -15.44 -1.67 26.10
C ARG A 262 -15.00 -2.63 27.18
N LEU A 263 -15.25 -2.28 28.44
CA LEU A 263 -15.03 -3.17 29.56
C LEU A 263 -16.15 -4.21 29.63
N GLN A 264 -15.80 -5.48 29.46
CA GLN A 264 -16.72 -6.62 29.53
C GLN A 264 -16.07 -7.74 30.35
N ASN A 265 -16.76 -8.22 31.38
CA ASN A 265 -16.28 -9.34 32.22
C ASN A 265 -14.85 -9.14 32.76
N GLY A 266 -14.50 -7.91 33.13
CA GLY A 266 -13.17 -7.56 33.65
C GLY A 266 -12.05 -7.49 32.59
N CYS A 267 -12.39 -7.59 31.30
CA CYS A 267 -11.43 -7.44 30.19
C CYS A 267 -11.84 -6.27 29.28
N LEU A 268 -10.88 -5.63 28.62
CA LEU A 268 -11.17 -4.59 27.63
C LEU A 268 -11.36 -5.26 26.26
N VAL A 269 -12.59 -5.34 25.77
CA VAL A 269 -12.91 -5.86 24.44
C VAL A 269 -12.73 -4.76 23.41
N ALA A 270 -11.89 -5.01 22.41
CA ALA A 270 -11.68 -4.15 21.26
C ALA A 270 -12.45 -4.69 20.06
N GLN A 271 -13.35 -3.87 19.52
CA GLN A 271 -14.06 -4.12 18.28
C GLN A 271 -13.56 -3.14 17.22
N VAL A 272 -13.30 -3.63 16.02
CA VAL A 272 -12.80 -2.83 14.91
C VAL A 272 -13.71 -3.01 13.73
N HIS A 273 -14.11 -1.89 13.14
CA HIS A 273 -14.87 -1.83 11.90
C HIS A 273 -14.17 -0.87 10.96
N ALA A 274 -13.84 -1.31 9.76
CA ALA A 274 -13.12 -0.48 8.80
C ALA A 274 -13.70 -0.59 7.39
N VAL A 275 -13.67 0.51 6.67
CA VAL A 275 -13.93 0.58 5.24
C VAL A 275 -12.74 1.25 4.59
N GLN A 276 -12.09 0.54 3.67
CA GLN A 276 -10.92 1.01 2.93
C GLN A 276 -11.24 1.05 1.44
N GLN A 277 -10.79 2.10 0.78
CA GLN A 277 -10.99 2.34 -0.64
C GLN A 277 -9.65 2.71 -1.27
N ASN A 278 -9.46 2.33 -2.52
CA ASN A 278 -8.28 2.75 -3.24
C ASN A 278 -8.32 4.27 -3.47
N ALA A 279 -7.16 4.93 -3.41
CA ALA A 279 -7.08 6.36 -3.70
C ALA A 279 -7.49 6.64 -5.16
N ASN A 280 -7.25 5.69 -6.06
CA ASN A 280 -7.77 5.71 -7.41
C ASN A 280 -9.13 5.00 -7.48
N LYS A 281 -10.19 5.73 -7.82
CA LYS A 281 -11.57 5.21 -7.95
C LYS A 281 -11.70 4.16 -9.05
N ASP A 282 -10.79 4.15 -10.01
CA ASP A 282 -10.84 3.26 -11.17
C ASP A 282 -10.16 1.91 -10.91
N ILE A 283 -9.66 1.67 -9.68
CA ILE A 283 -8.94 0.46 -9.32
C ILE A 283 -9.56 -0.15 -8.06
N ASP A 284 -10.35 -1.19 -8.29
CA ASP A 284 -10.92 -2.01 -7.21
C ASP A 284 -9.82 -2.69 -6.39
N ILE A 285 -10.10 -2.91 -5.11
CA ILE A 285 -9.22 -3.69 -4.24
C ILE A 285 -9.44 -5.18 -4.52
N ASP A 286 -8.49 -5.80 -5.21
CA ASP A 286 -8.49 -7.26 -5.43
C ASP A 286 -8.14 -8.05 -4.16
N ALA A 287 -8.35 -9.37 -4.20
CA ALA A 287 -8.11 -10.26 -3.06
C ALA A 287 -6.64 -10.23 -2.56
N ALA A 288 -5.67 -10.09 -3.46
CA ALA A 288 -4.26 -10.04 -3.10
C ALA A 288 -3.91 -8.73 -2.37
N SER A 289 -4.43 -7.61 -2.85
CA SER A 289 -4.29 -6.30 -2.21
C SER A 289 -5.03 -6.26 -0.87
N ALA A 290 -6.22 -6.86 -0.82
CA ALA A 290 -6.98 -6.98 0.42
C ALA A 290 -6.24 -7.78 1.48
N LEU A 291 -5.69 -8.95 1.12
CA LEU A 291 -4.86 -9.76 2.03
C LEU A 291 -3.66 -8.97 2.56
N HIS A 292 -3.00 -8.20 1.69
CA HIS A 292 -1.87 -7.36 2.07
C HIS A 292 -2.27 -6.25 3.06
N LEU A 293 -3.38 -5.56 2.80
CA LEU A 293 -3.93 -4.51 3.67
C LEU A 293 -4.37 -5.07 5.03
N LEU A 294 -5.06 -6.21 5.06
CA LEU A 294 -5.47 -6.86 6.31
C LEU A 294 -4.26 -7.26 7.15
N THR A 295 -3.19 -7.77 6.52
CA THR A 295 -1.94 -8.11 7.22
C THR A 295 -1.30 -6.88 7.87
N TYR A 296 -1.40 -5.73 7.22
CA TYR A 296 -0.93 -4.46 7.75
C TYR A 296 -1.77 -3.99 8.94
N VAL A 297 -3.10 -4.00 8.81
CA VAL A 297 -4.03 -3.64 9.89
C VAL A 297 -3.82 -4.54 11.12
N ALA A 298 -3.66 -5.85 10.93
CA ALA A 298 -3.41 -6.78 12.02
C ALA A 298 -2.10 -6.47 12.78
N SER A 299 -1.06 -6.03 12.06
CA SER A 299 0.16 -5.52 12.68
C SER A 299 -0.08 -4.26 13.49
N GLU A 300 -0.75 -3.24 12.93
CA GLU A 300 -1.04 -2.00 13.66
C GLU A 300 -1.86 -2.25 14.91
N LEU A 301 -2.89 -3.11 14.84
CA LEU A 301 -3.73 -3.47 15.99
C LEU A 301 -2.92 -4.18 17.09
N SER A 302 -1.95 -5.02 16.71
CA SER A 302 -1.04 -5.67 17.66
C SER A 302 -0.16 -4.66 18.39
N GLU A 303 0.33 -3.63 17.68
CA GLU A 303 1.12 -2.57 18.30
C GLU A 303 0.27 -1.63 19.15
N MET A 304 -0.97 -1.34 18.74
CA MET A 304 -1.93 -0.57 19.54
C MET A 304 -2.27 -1.29 20.84
N GLU A 305 -2.46 -2.61 20.80
CA GLU A 305 -2.69 -3.42 21.99
C GLU A 305 -1.49 -3.34 22.96
N ARG A 306 -0.26 -3.37 22.45
CA ARG A 306 0.96 -3.22 23.26
C ARG A 306 1.03 -1.88 23.98
N LEU A 307 0.43 -0.83 23.43
CA LEU A 307 0.32 0.47 24.07
C LEU A 307 -0.78 0.53 25.14
N ILE A 308 -1.84 -0.25 24.97
CA ILE A 308 -2.93 -0.35 25.93
C ILE A 308 -2.48 -1.15 27.15
N ARG A 309 -1.72 -2.23 26.94
CA ARG A 309 -1.14 -3.04 28.01
C ARG A 309 0.02 -2.26 28.66
N PRO A 310 -0.08 -1.84 29.93
CA PRO A 310 1.08 -1.28 30.62
C PRO A 310 2.22 -2.32 30.61
N VAL A 311 3.43 -1.86 30.28
CA VAL A 311 4.64 -2.70 30.37
C VAL A 311 4.85 -3.01 31.85
N ALA A 312 4.81 -4.30 32.18
CA ALA A 312 5.19 -4.80 33.50
C ALA A 312 6.70 -4.68 33.73
#